data_AF-A0A923ETL3-F1
#
_entry.id   AF-A0A923ETL3-F1
#
_cell.length_a   1.000
_cell.length_b   1.000
_cell.length_c   1.000
_cell.angle_alpha   90.00
_cell.angle_beta   90.00
_cell.angle_gamma   90.00
#
_symmetry.space_group_name_H-M   'P 1'
#
loop_
_entity.id
_entity.type
_entity.pdbx_description
1 polymer ?
#
loop_
_entity_poly.entity_id
_entity_poly.type
_entity_poly.pdbx_seq_one_letter_code
_entity_poly.pdbx_strand_id
1 'polypeptide(L)'
;MTAFERWWIWHARTACQIALARCGGTALVDDACTEASWYADLLHPWDGRGCEPDARVYAWLSILVARRDLAERARAARLPAGTGLDR
;
A
#
# COMPACT_ATOMS: atom_id res chain seq x y z
N MET A 1 11.99 -16.65 4.56
CA MET A 1 12.36 -15.27 4.21
C MET A 1 13.86 -14.97 4.37
N THR A 2 14.52 -14.62 3.28
CA THR A 2 15.94 -14.20 3.18
C THR A 2 16.13 -12.72 3.55
N ALA A 3 17.38 -12.27 3.68
CA ALA A 3 17.68 -10.86 3.94
C ALA A 3 17.26 -9.96 2.77
N PHE A 4 17.44 -10.44 1.52
CA PHE A 4 17.03 -9.74 0.32
C PHE A 4 15.50 -9.57 0.26
N GLU A 5 14.74 -10.62 0.56
CA GLU A 5 13.27 -10.57 0.60
C GLU A 5 12.78 -9.57 1.65
N ARG A 6 13.34 -9.59 2.87
CA ARG A 6 13.00 -8.61 3.91
C ARG A 6 13.25 -7.18 3.47
N TRP A 7 14.39 -6.94 2.84
CA TRP A 7 14.74 -5.62 2.30
C TRP A 7 13.75 -5.19 1.21
N TRP A 8 13.42 -6.09 0.27
CA TRP A 8 12.46 -5.81 -0.79
C TRP A 8 11.06 -5.52 -0.24
N ILE A 9 10.57 -6.30 0.72
CA ILE A 9 9.29 -6.10 1.40
C ILE A 9 9.24 -4.74 2.08
N TRP A 10 10.29 -4.40 2.84
CA TRP A 10 10.40 -3.09 3.49
C TRP A 10 10.37 -1.95 2.46
N HIS A 11 11.09 -2.11 1.36
CA HIS A 11 11.15 -1.12 0.29
C HIS A 11 9.79 -0.94 -0.40
N ALA A 12 9.13 -2.03 -0.77
CA ALA A 12 7.81 -2.02 -1.41
C ALA A 12 6.74 -1.37 -0.51
N ARG A 13 6.74 -1.71 0.79
CA ARG A 13 5.87 -1.10 1.79
C ARG A 13 6.09 0.41 1.87
N THR A 14 7.35 0.81 2.00
CA THR A 14 7.73 2.23 2.11
C THR A 14 7.30 3.01 0.86
N ALA A 15 7.51 2.46 -0.34
CA ALA A 15 7.09 3.09 -1.58
C ALA A 15 5.57 3.32 -1.64
N CYS A 16 4.78 2.33 -1.25
CA CYS A 16 3.32 2.46 -1.22
C CYS A 16 2.85 3.51 -0.20
N GLN A 17 3.42 3.49 1.01
CA GLN A 17 3.08 4.47 2.05
C GLN A 17 3.42 5.90 1.62
N ILE A 18 4.57 6.12 0.97
CA ILE A 18 4.94 7.44 0.42
C ILE A 18 3.94 7.87 -0.66
N ALA A 19 3.56 6.98 -1.59
CA ALA A 19 2.61 7.31 -2.65
C ALA A 19 1.21 7.65 -2.10
N LEU A 20 0.74 6.89 -1.11
CA LEU A 20 -0.51 7.17 -0.38
C LEU A 20 -0.44 8.53 0.34
N ALA A 21 0.65 8.79 1.07
CA ALA A 21 0.86 10.07 1.75
C ALA A 21 0.82 11.25 0.78
N ARG A 22 1.39 11.10 -0.42
CA ARG A 22 1.34 12.12 -1.48
C ARG A 22 -0.08 12.37 -1.99
N CYS A 23 -0.97 11.38 -1.95
CA CYS A 23 -2.33 11.48 -2.49
C CYS A 23 -3.37 11.96 -1.47
N GLY A 24 -3.19 11.64 -0.19
CA GLY A 24 -4.20 11.91 0.85
C GLY A 24 -3.63 12.16 2.25
N GLY A 25 -2.32 12.36 2.38
CA GLY A 25 -1.68 12.58 3.68
C GLY A 25 -1.62 11.33 4.56
N THR A 26 -1.30 11.54 5.85
CA THR A 26 -1.13 10.47 6.83
C THR A 26 -2.41 9.69 7.09
N ALA A 27 -3.57 10.36 7.10
CA ALA A 27 -4.86 9.71 7.32
C ALA A 27 -5.14 8.59 6.30
N LEU A 28 -4.80 8.80 5.03
CA LEU A 28 -4.95 7.77 3.99
C LEU A 28 -3.94 6.61 4.16
N VAL A 29 -2.74 6.91 4.67
CA VAL A 29 -1.74 5.88 4.98
C VAL A 29 -2.20 5.00 6.14
N ASP A 30 -2.70 5.62 7.21
CA ASP A 30 -3.15 4.93 8.42
C ASP A 30 -4.36 4.05 8.13
N ASP A 31 -5.32 4.55 7.34
CA ASP A 31 -6.49 3.80 6.87
C ASP A 31 -6.07 2.59 6.02
N ALA A 32 -5.19 2.78 5.02
CA ALA A 32 -4.70 1.69 4.19
C ALA A 32 -3.87 0.65 4.99
N CYS A 33 -3.08 1.09 5.97
CA CYS A 33 -2.34 0.18 6.85
C CYS A 33 -3.28 -0.61 7.76
N THR A 34 -4.36 0.00 8.24
CA THR A 34 -5.39 -0.65 9.06
C THR A 34 -6.10 -1.73 8.26
N GLU A 35 -6.55 -1.40 7.05
CA GLU A 35 -7.20 -2.35 6.12
C GLU A 35 -6.26 -3.51 5.79
N ALA A 36 -5.00 -3.21 5.46
CA ALA A 36 -4.00 -4.23 5.14
C ALA A 36 -3.76 -5.19 6.31
N SER A 37 -3.71 -4.68 7.54
CA SER A 37 -3.57 -5.49 8.75
C SER A 37 -4.79 -6.38 8.96
N TRP A 38 -6.01 -5.85 8.82
CA TRP A 38 -7.24 -6.65 8.93
C TRP A 38 -7.30 -7.78 7.91
N TYR A 39 -6.93 -7.51 6.65
CA TYR A 39 -6.89 -8.55 5.62
C TYR A 39 -5.85 -9.62 5.90
N ALA A 40 -4.65 -9.22 6.34
CA ALA A 40 -3.59 -10.14 6.72
C ALA A 40 -4.02 -11.02 7.91
N ASP A 41 -4.65 -10.43 8.93
CA ASP A 41 -5.18 -11.13 10.11
C ASP A 41 -6.29 -12.11 9.76
N LEU A 42 -7.20 -11.71 8.88
CA LEU A 42 -8.34 -12.54 8.47
C LEU A 42 -7.91 -13.74 7.62
N LEU A 43 -7.05 -13.54 6.63
CA LEU A 43 -6.70 -14.57 5.65
C LEU A 43 -5.52 -15.44 6.09
N HIS A 44 -4.59 -14.85 6.83
CA HIS A 44 -3.36 -15.49 7.25
C HIS A 44 -3.08 -15.15 8.73
N PRO A 45 -3.90 -15.66 9.65
CA PRO A 45 -3.73 -15.41 11.08
C PRO A 45 -2.36 -15.87 11.54
N TRP A 46 -1.72 -15.05 12.38
CA TRP A 46 -0.41 -15.31 12.93
C TRP A 46 -0.37 -14.92 14.41
N ASP A 47 0.17 -15.80 15.24
CA ASP A 47 0.25 -15.64 16.70
C ASP A 47 1.44 -14.78 17.15
N GLY A 48 2.18 -14.20 16.20
CA GLY A 48 3.38 -13.40 16.46
C GLY A 48 4.61 -14.23 16.86
N ARG A 49 4.53 -15.57 16.82
CA ARG A 49 5.66 -16.45 17.16
C ARG A 49 6.39 -16.91 15.90
N GLY A 50 7.72 -16.94 16.00
CA GLY A 50 8.58 -17.36 14.88
C GLY A 50 8.65 -16.31 13.78
N CYS A 51 8.89 -16.76 12.55
CA CYS A 51 8.88 -15.89 11.38
C CYS A 51 7.44 -15.67 10.90
N GLU A 52 7.09 -14.43 10.59
CA GLU A 52 5.82 -14.11 9.95
C GLU A 52 5.67 -14.90 8.63
N PRO A 53 4.52 -15.54 8.36
CA PRO A 53 4.31 -16.27 7.12
C PRO A 53 4.36 -15.36 5.89
N ASP A 54 5.07 -15.79 4.84
CA ASP A 54 5.22 -14.98 3.62
C ASP A 54 3.86 -14.61 2.99
N ALA A 55 2.89 -15.54 3.01
CA ALA A 55 1.53 -15.28 2.51
C ALA A 55 0.84 -14.11 3.22
N ARG A 56 1.05 -13.98 4.53
CA ARG A 56 0.52 -12.87 5.33
C ARG A 56 1.13 -11.54 4.92
N VAL A 57 2.45 -11.52 4.73
CA VAL A 57 3.18 -10.34 4.25
C VAL A 57 2.70 -9.93 2.86
N TYR A 58 2.51 -10.89 1.95
CA TYR A 58 2.01 -10.62 0.60
C TYR A 58 0.56 -10.12 0.59
N ALA A 59 -0.31 -10.66 1.45
CA ALA A 59 -1.69 -10.17 1.59
C ALA A 59 -1.71 -8.73 2.13
N TRP A 60 -0.83 -8.41 3.07
CA TRP A 60 -0.70 -7.04 3.56
C TRP A 60 -0.22 -6.08 2.45
N LEU A 61 0.80 -6.48 1.68
CA LEU A 61 1.33 -5.68 0.57
C LEU A 61 0.31 -5.51 -0.58
N SER A 62 -0.50 -6.52 -0.88
CA SER A 62 -1.48 -6.44 -1.98
C SER A 62 -2.54 -5.37 -1.72
N ILE A 63 -2.99 -5.23 -0.48
CA ILE A 63 -3.90 -4.14 -0.07
C ILE A 63 -3.22 -2.79 -0.23
N LEU A 64 -1.99 -2.61 0.25
CA LEU A 64 -1.28 -1.35 0.08
C LEU A 64 -1.13 -0.94 -1.40
N VAL A 65 -0.80 -1.89 -2.27
CA VAL A 65 -0.70 -1.65 -3.72
C VAL A 65 -2.06 -1.25 -4.30
N ALA A 66 -3.12 -1.96 -3.96
CA ALA A 66 -4.48 -1.63 -4.43
C ALA A 66 -4.92 -0.24 -3.96
N ARG A 67 -4.67 0.10 -2.69
CA ARG A 67 -4.99 1.42 -2.12
C ARG A 67 -4.18 2.53 -2.79
N ARG A 68 -2.90 2.29 -3.06
CA ARG A 68 -2.06 3.22 -3.82
C ARG A 68 -2.66 3.48 -5.20
N ASP A 69 -2.96 2.44 -5.95
CA ASP A 69 -3.47 2.56 -7.32
C ASP A 69 -4.81 3.30 -7.36
N LEU A 70 -5.70 3.01 -6.39
CA LEU A 70 -6.97 3.72 -6.24
C LEU A 70 -6.77 5.21 -5.93
N ALA A 71 -5.85 5.52 -5.00
CA ALA A 71 -5.56 6.90 -4.59
C ALA A 71 -4.94 7.71 -5.73
N GLU A 72 -4.04 7.11 -6.51
CA GLU A 72 -3.42 7.73 -7.68
C GLU A 72 -4.46 8.03 -8.77
N ARG A 73 -5.35 7.08 -9.05
CA ARG A 73 -6.48 7.30 -9.99
C ARG A 73 -7.41 8.40 -9.51
N ALA A 74 -7.77 8.40 -8.22
CA ALA A 74 -8.63 9.43 -7.63
C ALA A 74 -7.95 10.81 -7.63
N ARG A 75 -6.63 10.87 -7.47
CA ARG A 75 -5.86 12.11 -7.62
C ARG A 75 -5.84 12.59 -9.07
N ALA A 76 -5.59 11.70 -10.02
CA ALA A 76 -5.57 12.03 -11.45
C ALA A 76 -6.93 12.57 -11.92
N ALA A 77 -8.04 11.98 -11.47
CA ALA A 77 -9.38 12.45 -11.78
C ALA A 77 -9.74 13.82 -11.17
N ARG A 78 -9.05 14.23 -10.10
CA ARG A 78 -9.25 15.53 -9.43
C ARG A 78 -8.40 16.66 -10.02
N LEU A 79 -7.34 16.32 -10.77
CA LEU A 79 -6.60 17.33 -11.51
C LEU A 79 -7.49 17.82 -12.66
N PRO A 80 -7.71 19.16 -12.80
CA PRO A 80 -8.42 19.65 -13.95
C PRO A 80 -7.66 19.20 -15.20
N ALA A 81 -8.40 18.70 -16.19
CA ALA A 81 -7.87 18.45 -17.52
C ALA A 81 -7.47 19.80 -18.17
N GLY A 82 -6.40 20.42 -17.71
CA GLY A 82 -5.72 21.50 -18.41
C GLY A 82 -4.66 20.85 -19.31
N THR A 83 -4.49 21.19 -20.58
CA THR A 83 -4.87 22.38 -21.32
C THR A 83 -4.83 21.96 -22.78
N GLY A 84 -5.99 21.70 -23.40
CA GLY A 84 -6.11 21.69 -24.85
C GLY A 84 -5.93 23.13 -25.33
N LEU A 85 -4.68 23.53 -25.52
CA LEU A 85 -4.36 24.69 -26.33
C LEU A 85 -4.71 24.30 -27.77
N ASP A 86 -5.86 24.80 -28.24
CA ASP A 86 -6.04 25.10 -29.65
C ASP A 86 -4.84 25.93 -30.11
N ARG A 87 -4.00 25.32 -30.95
CA ARG A 87 -3.13 26.00 -31.92
C ARG A 87 -2.97 25.13 -33.14
#